data_AF-A0A2P5AVR1-F1
#
_entry.id   AF-A0A2P5AVR1-F1
#
_cell.length_a   1.000
_cell.length_b   1.000
_cell.length_c   1.000
_cell.angle_alpha   90.00
_cell.angle_beta   90.00
_cell.angle_gamma   90.00
#
_symmetry.space_group_name_H-M   'P 1'
#
loop_
_entity.id
_entity.type
_entity.pdbx_description
1 polymer ?
#
loop_
_entity_poly.entity_id
_entity_poly.type
_entity_poly.pdbx_seq_one_letter_code
_entity_poly.pdbx_strand_id
1 'polypeptide(L)'
;MHNPKDNDSRIYITRGGGGGGGEGEEESSSSWPPKKTKIIHPPIESHWQLPPIKQEKPSSGFKSMLSYPIKLGGSLKKIGRTKSMQLILEGPHDPKDEKLVQSFSEMLFLEVKLPPKHNDYHTLLRFLRMRDFDFAKAKEMFLNYLNWREDYRVDAIPKEFKFEEYERVKKCYPYGYHGVDRYGRPVYIERIGMVDLNELLQVTTVDRFVKYHVSEQEKTMKLRYPACSIAAKKHVASTTSILDVQGVGLANFSKPARYIFMEIQKIDSNYYPETLHRLFIVNAGSGFKMLWKVLKTFLDARTLAKIKVLGYNYHDDLLEVIDVSYLPTFLGGNCTCADYGGCLLSDKGPWNNPEIVEIVQAISKADDENNGDDVNEKASESDLIGNMKIQALDAALTETKTKIEALEDLLEETKIALKGLALHIEDLRTF
;
A
#
# COMPACT_ATOMS: atom_id res chain seq x y z
N MET A 1 22.76 30.05 2.13
CA MET A 1 21.96 29.85 3.35
C MET A 1 20.50 29.68 2.95
N HIS A 2 20.03 28.44 2.79
CA HIS A 2 18.61 28.13 2.65
C HIS A 2 18.32 26.95 3.57
N ASN A 3 17.41 27.18 4.50
CA ASN A 3 17.01 26.28 5.57
C ASN A 3 15.77 25.51 5.06
N PRO A 4 15.79 24.17 4.95
CA PRO A 4 14.57 23.44 4.68
C PRO A 4 13.89 23.14 6.01
N LYS A 5 12.79 23.85 6.30
CA LYS A 5 11.80 23.36 7.24
C LYS A 5 11.02 22.25 6.53
N ASP A 6 11.36 21.00 6.81
CA ASP A 6 10.49 19.87 6.51
C ASP A 6 9.22 20.03 7.35
N ASN A 7 8.15 20.38 6.66
CA ASN A 7 6.82 20.44 7.23
C ASN A 7 6.16 19.10 6.92
N ASP A 8 5.85 18.33 7.96
CA ASP A 8 5.08 17.08 7.93
C ASP A 8 3.76 17.33 7.18
N SER A 9 3.75 17.03 5.87
CA SER A 9 2.70 17.47 4.95
C SER A 9 1.52 16.51 4.97
N ARG A 10 0.72 16.62 6.04
CA ARG A 10 -0.62 16.01 6.09
C ARG A 10 -1.48 16.66 5.00
N ILE A 11 -1.89 15.88 4.02
CA ILE A 11 -2.80 16.34 2.97
C ILE A 11 -4.23 16.20 3.50
N TYR A 12 -4.95 17.32 3.52
CA TYR A 12 -6.37 17.37 3.88
C TYR A 12 -7.22 17.46 2.61
N ILE A 13 -8.23 16.60 2.47
CA ILE A 13 -9.18 16.69 1.35
C ILE A 13 -10.57 17.08 1.85
N THR A 14 -11.12 18.16 1.30
CA THR A 14 -12.52 18.56 1.43
C THR A 14 -13.35 18.00 0.26
N ARG A 15 -14.49 17.38 0.55
CA ARG A 15 -15.38 16.82 -0.47
C ARG A 15 -16.23 17.94 -1.10
N GLY A 16 -15.80 18.44 -2.26
CA GLY A 16 -16.52 19.45 -3.04
C GLY A 16 -17.81 18.90 -3.66
N GLY A 17 -18.95 19.54 -3.34
CA GLY A 17 -20.22 19.33 -4.04
C GLY A 17 -20.29 20.26 -5.25
N GLY A 18 -20.68 19.72 -6.41
CA GLY A 18 -20.92 20.52 -7.61
C GLY A 18 -22.38 20.96 -7.70
N GLY A 19 -22.60 22.20 -8.14
CA GLY A 19 -23.89 22.76 -8.53
C GLY A 19 -23.65 24.10 -9.23
N GLY A 20 -24.20 24.26 -10.44
CA GLY A 20 -24.02 25.43 -11.31
C GLY A 20 -24.84 26.65 -10.88
N GLY A 21 -24.59 27.77 -11.56
CA GLY A 21 -25.02 29.11 -11.14
C GLY A 21 -26.49 29.48 -11.37
N GLY A 22 -26.84 30.61 -10.75
CA GLY A 22 -28.08 31.38 -10.85
C GLY A 22 -28.09 32.44 -9.74
N GLU A 23 -28.29 33.69 -10.11
CA GLU A 23 -28.27 34.90 -9.27
C GLU A 23 -29.41 34.94 -8.21
N GLY A 24 -29.18 35.67 -7.11
CA GLY A 24 -30.21 36.07 -6.14
C GLY A 24 -29.69 36.15 -4.70
N GLU A 25 -29.57 37.36 -4.16
CA GLU A 25 -29.30 37.63 -2.75
C GLU A 25 -30.46 37.17 -1.85
N GLU A 26 -30.17 36.50 -0.74
CA GLU A 26 -30.86 36.68 0.55
C GLU A 26 -30.11 35.93 1.67
N GLU A 27 -29.80 36.65 2.76
CA GLU A 27 -29.21 36.12 3.99
C GLU A 27 -30.20 35.18 4.70
N SER A 28 -29.79 33.93 4.99
CA SER A 28 -30.29 33.22 6.16
C SER A 28 -29.25 32.24 6.71
N SER A 29 -29.09 32.31 8.03
CA SER A 29 -28.16 31.53 8.83
C SER A 29 -28.59 30.05 8.91
N SER A 30 -27.74 29.15 8.42
CA SER A 30 -27.77 27.75 8.85
C SER A 30 -26.35 27.21 9.01
N SER A 31 -25.95 26.98 10.27
CA SER A 31 -24.68 26.38 10.63
C SER A 31 -24.73 24.88 10.35
N TRP A 32 -24.27 24.47 9.18
CA TRP A 32 -23.94 23.07 8.92
C TRP A 32 -22.65 22.71 9.68
N PRO A 33 -22.56 21.53 10.30
CA PRO A 33 -21.34 21.12 10.98
C PRO A 33 -20.19 21.03 9.97
N PRO A 34 -18.95 21.39 10.34
CA PRO A 34 -17.82 21.35 9.43
C PRO A 34 -17.63 19.92 8.90
N LYS A 35 -17.62 19.78 7.57
CA LYS A 35 -17.35 18.51 6.88
C LYS A 35 -15.99 18.00 7.36
N LYS A 36 -15.95 16.82 8.01
CA LYS A 36 -14.71 16.18 8.47
C LYS A 36 -13.74 15.98 7.28
N THR A 37 -12.63 16.69 7.29
CA THR A 37 -11.48 16.45 6.41
C THR A 37 -10.83 15.12 6.78
N LYS A 38 -10.68 14.21 5.83
CA LYS A 38 -9.92 12.97 6.05
C LYS A 38 -8.42 13.26 5.95
N ILE A 39 -7.64 12.72 6.89
CA ILE A 39 -6.18 12.85 6.94
C ILE A 39 -5.58 11.80 6.02
N ILE A 40 -4.72 12.21 5.10
CA ILE A 40 -4.01 11.30 4.20
C ILE A 40 -2.58 11.16 4.69
N HIS A 41 -2.28 9.99 5.25
CA HIS A 41 -0.91 9.57 5.57
C HIS A 41 -0.11 9.39 4.28
N PRO A 42 1.17 9.79 4.28
CA PRO A 42 2.00 9.64 3.11
C PRO A 42 2.36 8.15 2.91
N PRO A 43 2.88 7.72 1.74
CA PRO A 43 3.21 6.32 1.48
C PRO A 43 4.12 5.71 2.56
N ILE A 44 4.05 4.40 2.79
CA ILE A 44 4.88 3.74 3.82
C ILE A 44 6.38 3.98 3.57
N GLU A 45 6.79 4.16 2.33
CA GLU A 45 8.19 4.42 1.97
C GLU A 45 8.62 5.89 2.15
N SER A 46 7.68 6.80 2.39
CA SER A 46 7.92 8.25 2.29
C SER A 46 8.48 8.91 3.54
N HIS A 47 8.36 8.27 4.70
CA HIS A 47 9.01 8.72 5.95
C HIS A 47 10.55 8.57 5.88
N TRP A 48 11.05 8.00 4.78
CA TRP A 48 12.40 7.48 4.66
C TRP A 48 13.21 8.14 3.55
N GLN A 49 12.95 9.41 3.24
CA GLN A 49 13.88 10.17 2.41
C GLN A 49 15.25 10.18 3.10
N LEU A 50 16.12 9.26 2.69
CA LEU A 50 17.53 9.31 3.03
C LEU A 50 18.06 10.67 2.54
N PRO A 51 18.91 11.35 3.31
CA PRO A 51 19.54 12.58 2.84
C PRO A 51 20.18 12.31 1.48
N PRO A 52 20.09 13.24 0.52
CA PRO A 52 20.61 13.02 -0.81
C PRO A 52 22.06 12.60 -0.72
N ILE A 53 22.38 11.43 -1.29
CA ILE A 53 23.77 11.03 -1.52
C ILE A 53 24.38 12.18 -2.32
N LYS A 54 25.36 12.88 -1.74
CA LYS A 54 26.13 13.90 -2.45
C LYS A 54 26.59 13.28 -3.74
N GLN A 55 26.13 13.82 -4.87
CA GLN A 55 26.68 13.48 -6.18
C GLN A 55 28.14 13.92 -6.17
N GLU A 56 29.05 13.00 -5.83
CA GLU A 56 30.44 13.18 -6.20
C GLU A 56 30.51 13.15 -7.72
N LYS A 57 31.06 14.23 -8.29
CA LYS A 57 31.27 14.35 -9.73
C LYS A 57 31.99 13.10 -10.23
N PRO A 58 31.64 12.56 -11.41
CA PRO A 58 32.33 11.40 -11.94
C PRO A 58 33.78 11.79 -12.23
N SER A 59 34.70 11.32 -11.40
CA SER A 59 36.10 11.27 -11.79
C SER A 59 36.21 10.25 -12.93
N SER A 60 36.75 10.71 -14.05
CA SER A 60 37.01 9.93 -15.24
C SER A 60 37.95 8.78 -14.90
N GLY A 61 37.42 7.56 -14.77
CA GLY A 61 38.29 6.39 -14.64
C GLY A 61 37.69 5.11 -14.07
N PHE A 62 36.49 4.66 -14.43
CA PHE A 62 36.10 3.26 -14.21
C PHE A 62 35.22 2.74 -15.36
N LYS A 63 35.86 2.48 -16.50
CA LYS A 63 35.39 1.41 -17.39
C LYS A 63 35.86 0.09 -16.78
N SER A 64 35.02 -0.95 -16.84
CA SER A 64 35.35 -2.37 -16.55
C SER A 64 35.48 -2.77 -15.08
N MET A 65 34.35 -3.13 -14.46
CA MET A 65 34.33 -4.17 -13.40
C MET A 65 33.02 -4.97 -13.45
N LEU A 66 32.67 -5.45 -14.65
CA LEU A 66 31.53 -6.36 -14.90
C LEU A 66 31.99 -7.79 -15.23
N SER A 67 33.16 -8.19 -14.73
CA SER A 67 33.70 -9.53 -14.98
C SER A 67 34.49 -10.04 -13.77
N TYR A 68 33.76 -10.42 -12.73
CA TYR A 68 34.22 -11.45 -11.81
C TYR A 68 33.06 -12.43 -11.53
N PRO A 69 33.17 -13.70 -11.97
CA PRO A 69 32.18 -14.70 -11.61
C PRO A 69 32.42 -15.08 -10.14
N ILE A 70 31.53 -14.63 -9.24
CA ILE A 70 31.53 -15.14 -7.88
C ILE A 70 31.00 -16.57 -7.95
N LYS A 71 31.89 -17.57 -7.84
CA LYS A 71 31.50 -18.96 -7.65
C LYS A 71 30.75 -19.08 -6.31
N LEU A 72 29.42 -19.08 -6.35
CA LEU A 72 28.54 -19.01 -5.17
C LEU A 72 27.69 -20.28 -5.01
N GLY A 73 28.30 -21.46 -5.15
CA GLY A 73 27.61 -22.75 -4.97
C GLY A 73 27.30 -23.15 -3.52
N GLY A 74 27.68 -22.36 -2.51
CA GLY A 74 27.49 -22.74 -1.09
C GLY A 74 27.28 -21.59 -0.09
N SER A 75 27.29 -20.32 -0.53
CA SER A 75 27.28 -19.15 0.36
C SER A 75 26.01 -18.29 0.31
N LEU A 76 25.01 -18.65 -0.50
CA LEU A 76 23.74 -17.91 -0.61
C LEU A 76 22.89 -17.98 0.66
N LYS A 77 22.94 -19.09 1.42
CA LYS A 77 22.27 -19.22 2.73
C LYS A 77 22.75 -18.18 3.76
N LYS A 78 23.99 -17.71 3.66
CA LYS A 78 24.54 -16.67 4.55
C LYS A 78 24.18 -15.26 4.09
N ILE A 79 24.05 -15.04 2.78
CA ILE A 79 23.74 -13.72 2.19
C ILE A 79 22.30 -13.29 2.51
N GLY A 80 21.34 -14.21 2.42
CA GLY A 80 19.94 -13.96 2.80
C GLY A 80 19.76 -13.56 4.28
N ARG A 81 20.72 -13.90 5.15
CA ARG A 81 20.73 -13.59 6.59
C ARG A 81 21.61 -12.40 6.97
N THR A 82 22.17 -11.65 6.02
CA THR A 82 22.98 -10.49 6.39
C THR A 82 22.09 -9.40 6.96
N LYS A 83 22.45 -8.86 8.13
CA LYS A 83 21.74 -7.76 8.81
C LYS A 83 21.45 -6.56 7.89
N SER A 84 22.31 -6.34 6.88
CA SER A 84 22.13 -5.33 5.83
C SER A 84 20.93 -5.59 4.92
N MET A 85 20.69 -6.84 4.51
CA MET A 85 19.57 -7.20 3.63
C MET A 85 18.24 -7.14 4.37
N GLN A 86 18.21 -7.61 5.61
CA GLN A 86 17.02 -7.51 6.46
C GLN A 86 16.66 -6.04 6.71
N LEU A 87 17.65 -5.17 6.97
CA LEU A 87 17.44 -3.73 7.08
C LEU A 87 16.88 -3.09 5.80
N ILE A 88 17.23 -3.60 4.61
CA ILE A 88 16.66 -3.13 3.34
C ILE A 88 15.19 -3.55 3.20
N LEU A 89 14.88 -4.80 3.55
CA LEU A 89 13.52 -5.36 3.41
C LEU A 89 12.56 -4.88 4.49
N GLU A 90 13.03 -4.61 5.70
CA GLU A 90 12.23 -3.99 6.76
C GLU A 90 12.22 -2.47 6.61
N GLY A 91 13.29 -1.88 6.08
CA GLY A 91 13.44 -0.43 6.06
C GLY A 91 13.51 0.16 7.47
N PRO A 92 13.60 1.50 7.59
CA PRO A 92 13.46 2.16 8.88
C PRO A 92 12.00 2.19 9.33
N HIS A 93 11.76 2.20 10.64
CA HIS A 93 10.44 2.33 11.26
C HIS A 93 10.27 3.70 11.90
N ASP A 94 9.05 4.27 11.83
CA ASP A 94 8.76 5.54 12.50
C ASP A 94 8.49 5.23 13.97
N PRO A 95 9.22 5.81 14.94
CA PRO A 95 9.04 5.47 16.35
C PRO A 95 7.62 5.69 16.86
N LYS A 96 6.84 6.59 16.24
CA LYS A 96 5.42 6.78 16.57
C LYS A 96 4.59 5.65 15.99
N ASP A 97 4.80 5.30 14.72
CA ASP A 97 4.07 4.20 14.08
C ASP A 97 4.42 2.86 14.72
N GLU A 98 5.67 2.64 15.12
CA GLU A 98 6.15 1.43 15.81
C GLU A 98 5.42 1.19 17.13
N LYS A 99 5.23 2.24 17.93
CA LYS A 99 4.42 2.15 19.16
C LYS A 99 2.97 1.78 18.86
N LEU A 100 2.37 2.40 17.84
CA LEU A 100 0.98 2.14 17.45
C LEU A 100 0.81 0.71 16.93
N VAL A 101 1.75 0.24 16.11
CA VAL A 101 1.77 -1.12 15.58
C VAL A 101 1.95 -2.14 16.71
N GLN A 102 2.83 -1.87 17.67
CA GLN A 102 3.04 -2.74 18.83
C GLN A 102 1.75 -2.86 19.68
N SER A 103 1.11 -1.74 20.04
CA SER A 103 -0.17 -1.78 20.76
C SER A 103 -1.28 -2.47 19.97
N PHE A 104 -1.28 -2.35 18.65
CA PHE A 104 -2.24 -3.01 17.79
C PHE A 104 -2.00 -4.52 17.73
N SER A 105 -0.74 -4.96 17.62
CA SER A 105 -0.36 -6.37 17.71
C SER A 105 -0.76 -6.99 19.05
N GLU A 106 -0.53 -6.29 20.16
CA GLU A 106 -0.92 -6.74 21.51
C GLU A 106 -2.44 -6.90 21.63
N MET A 107 -3.20 -5.91 21.16
CA MET A 107 -4.67 -5.98 21.11
C MET A 107 -5.16 -7.19 20.32
N LEU A 108 -4.56 -7.47 19.17
CA LEU A 108 -4.92 -8.61 18.34
C LEU A 108 -4.56 -9.95 18.99
N PHE A 109 -3.40 -10.03 19.65
CA PHE A 109 -2.93 -11.24 20.33
C PHE A 109 -3.87 -11.69 21.46
N LEU A 110 -4.44 -10.74 22.21
CA LEU A 110 -5.39 -11.02 23.28
C LEU A 110 -6.64 -11.76 22.78
N GLU A 111 -7.08 -11.46 21.56
CA GLU A 111 -8.36 -11.94 21.03
C GLU A 111 -8.23 -13.10 20.05
N VAL A 112 -7.13 -13.20 19.30
CA VAL A 112 -6.96 -14.20 18.23
C VAL A 112 -5.54 -14.76 18.25
N LYS A 113 -5.37 -16.06 17.98
CA LYS A 113 -4.04 -16.63 17.68
C LYS A 113 -3.62 -16.11 16.32
N LEU A 114 -2.81 -15.05 16.30
CA LEU A 114 -2.33 -14.42 15.07
C LEU A 114 -1.39 -15.38 14.33
N PRO A 115 -1.61 -15.63 13.02
CA PRO A 115 -0.62 -16.31 12.21
C PRO A 115 0.67 -15.47 12.17
N PRO A 116 1.86 -16.03 12.51
CA PRO A 116 3.13 -15.29 12.51
C PRO A 116 3.40 -14.57 11.19
N LYS A 117 2.98 -15.20 10.07
CA LYS A 117 3.13 -14.71 8.70
C LYS A 117 2.44 -13.37 8.39
N HIS A 118 1.46 -12.96 9.19
CA HIS A 118 0.68 -11.74 8.96
C HIS A 118 0.81 -10.71 10.09
N ASN A 119 1.72 -10.94 11.03
CA ASN A 119 1.95 -10.07 12.18
C ASN A 119 3.18 -9.16 12.01
N ASP A 120 3.66 -8.97 10.78
CA ASP A 120 4.79 -8.08 10.52
C ASP A 120 4.39 -6.60 10.61
N TYR A 121 5.37 -5.76 10.93
CA TYR A 121 5.20 -4.31 11.13
C TYR A 121 4.46 -3.64 9.96
N HIS A 122 4.88 -3.92 8.71
CA HIS A 122 4.33 -3.26 7.52
C HIS A 122 2.91 -3.71 7.23
N THR A 123 2.59 -4.99 7.42
CA THR A 123 1.21 -5.46 7.28
C THR A 123 0.30 -4.77 8.28
N LEU A 124 0.60 -4.79 9.57
CA LEU A 124 -0.22 -4.14 10.59
C LEU A 124 -0.36 -2.63 10.34
N LEU A 125 0.73 -1.96 9.98
CA LEU A 125 0.73 -0.52 9.68
C LEU A 125 -0.20 -0.17 8.51
N ARG A 126 -0.28 -1.01 7.48
CA ARG A 126 -1.19 -0.79 6.33
C ARG A 126 -2.65 -0.78 6.76
N PHE A 127 -3.06 -1.69 7.64
CA PHE A 127 -4.43 -1.73 8.15
C PHE A 127 -4.74 -0.54 9.06
N LEU A 128 -3.81 -0.18 9.95
CA LEU A 128 -3.93 1.02 10.78
C LEU A 128 -4.10 2.28 9.91
N ARG A 129 -3.21 2.51 8.95
CA ARG A 129 -3.26 3.69 8.07
C ARG A 129 -4.53 3.72 7.22
N MET A 130 -4.98 2.58 6.72
CA MET A 130 -6.21 2.49 5.91
C MET A 130 -7.47 2.84 6.70
N ARG A 131 -7.43 2.73 8.03
CA ARG A 131 -8.52 3.13 8.94
C ARG A 131 -8.17 4.38 9.76
N ASP A 132 -7.25 5.21 9.27
CA ASP A 132 -6.86 6.48 9.91
C ASP A 132 -6.43 6.30 11.38
N PHE A 133 -5.76 5.18 11.67
CA PHE A 133 -5.35 4.72 13.01
C PHE A 133 -6.50 4.53 14.01
N ASP A 134 -7.73 4.31 13.53
CA ASP A 134 -8.84 3.82 14.35
C ASP A 134 -8.65 2.32 14.63
N PHE A 135 -8.20 2.00 15.85
CA PHE A 135 -7.84 0.63 16.24
C PHE A 135 -9.00 -0.36 16.09
N ALA A 136 -10.22 0.04 16.45
CA ALA A 136 -11.38 -0.83 16.37
C ALA A 136 -11.71 -1.18 14.92
N LYS A 137 -11.74 -0.17 14.03
CA LYS A 137 -11.98 -0.40 12.60
C LYS A 137 -10.83 -1.12 11.90
N ALA A 138 -9.58 -0.83 12.28
CA ALA A 138 -8.40 -1.50 11.76
C ALA A 138 -8.42 -2.98 12.13
N LYS A 139 -8.75 -3.30 13.38
CA LYS A 139 -8.92 -4.67 13.86
C LYS A 139 -10.01 -5.41 13.12
N GLU A 140 -11.21 -4.84 13.01
CA GLU A 140 -12.32 -5.44 12.25
C GLU A 140 -11.89 -5.76 10.81
N MET A 141 -11.25 -4.80 10.14
CA MET A 141 -10.75 -4.98 8.78
C MET A 141 -9.68 -6.08 8.70
N PHE A 142 -8.75 -6.14 9.66
CA PHE A 142 -7.69 -7.13 9.70
C PHE A 142 -8.22 -8.55 9.96
N LEU A 143 -9.19 -8.72 10.86
CA LEU A 143 -9.85 -10.00 11.08
C LEU A 143 -10.63 -10.47 9.85
N ASN A 144 -11.34 -9.56 9.18
CA ASN A 144 -12.00 -9.85 7.91
C ASN A 144 -11.01 -10.28 6.81
N TYR A 145 -9.81 -9.69 6.80
CA TYR A 145 -8.73 -10.11 5.92
C TYR A 145 -8.25 -11.53 6.23
N LEU A 146 -8.01 -11.87 7.50
CA LEU A 146 -7.59 -13.23 7.87
C LEU A 146 -8.65 -14.29 7.50
N ASN A 147 -9.92 -14.03 7.83
CA ASN A 147 -11.03 -14.92 7.48
C ASN A 147 -11.13 -15.09 5.95
N TRP A 148 -11.05 -13.98 5.19
CA TRP A 148 -11.07 -14.06 3.73
C TRP A 148 -9.91 -14.87 3.16
N ARG A 149 -8.70 -14.77 3.74
CA ARG A 149 -7.56 -15.57 3.29
C ARG A 149 -7.78 -17.06 3.48
N GLU A 150 -8.38 -17.44 4.61
CA GLU A 150 -8.73 -18.83 4.90
C GLU A 150 -9.83 -19.32 3.94
N ASP A 151 -10.96 -18.61 3.89
CA ASP A 151 -12.13 -18.94 3.07
C ASP A 151 -11.79 -19.03 1.58
N TYR A 152 -11.01 -18.06 1.07
CA TYR A 152 -10.61 -17.99 -0.33
C TYR A 152 -9.36 -18.83 -0.64
N ARG A 153 -8.77 -19.47 0.39
CA ARG A 153 -7.55 -20.29 0.33
C ARG A 153 -6.39 -19.56 -0.36
N VAL A 154 -6.16 -18.29 0.00
CA VAL A 154 -5.22 -17.39 -0.69
C VAL A 154 -3.80 -17.95 -0.71
N ASP A 155 -3.34 -18.52 0.41
CA ASP A 155 -1.98 -19.08 0.50
C ASP A 155 -1.75 -20.33 -0.37
N ALA A 156 -2.82 -21.01 -0.78
CA ALA A 156 -2.75 -22.15 -1.69
C ALA A 156 -2.70 -21.72 -3.16
N ILE A 157 -3.20 -20.52 -3.50
CA ILE A 157 -3.33 -20.04 -4.89
C ILE A 157 -2.00 -20.14 -5.66
N PRO A 158 -0.85 -19.62 -5.18
CA PRO A 158 0.39 -19.67 -5.96
C PRO A 158 0.89 -21.09 -6.28
N LYS A 159 0.45 -22.10 -5.51
CA LYS A 159 0.86 -23.50 -5.68
C LYS A 159 -0.16 -24.31 -6.48
N GLU A 160 -1.44 -24.07 -6.26
CA GLU A 160 -2.54 -24.90 -6.77
C GLU A 160 -3.24 -24.29 -8.00
N PHE A 161 -3.29 -22.97 -8.12
CA PHE A 161 -4.04 -22.31 -9.19
C PHE A 161 -3.19 -22.15 -10.45
N LYS A 162 -3.68 -22.72 -11.56
CA LYS A 162 -3.11 -22.55 -12.90
C LYS A 162 -4.06 -21.72 -13.76
N PHE A 163 -3.55 -20.62 -14.28
CA PHE A 163 -4.27 -19.75 -15.21
C PHE A 163 -3.87 -20.09 -16.65
N GLU A 164 -4.36 -21.22 -17.15
CA GLU A 164 -3.97 -21.81 -18.43
C GLU A 164 -4.35 -20.94 -19.64
N GLU A 165 -5.37 -20.11 -19.48
CA GLU A 165 -5.83 -19.16 -20.49
C GLU A 165 -5.06 -17.83 -20.52
N TYR A 166 -4.00 -17.68 -19.72
CA TYR A 166 -3.21 -16.45 -19.57
C TYR A 166 -2.86 -15.78 -20.91
N GLU A 167 -2.29 -16.53 -21.85
CA GLU A 167 -1.88 -16.01 -23.17
C GLU A 167 -3.05 -15.53 -24.02
N ARG A 168 -4.23 -16.14 -23.89
CA ARG A 168 -5.44 -15.69 -24.59
C ARG A 168 -6.00 -14.43 -23.93
N VAL A 169 -6.02 -14.40 -22.59
CA VAL A 169 -6.46 -13.22 -21.81
C VAL A 169 -5.58 -12.01 -22.12
N LYS A 170 -4.25 -12.17 -22.24
CA LYS A 170 -3.34 -11.07 -22.60
C LYS A 170 -3.64 -10.42 -23.95
N LYS A 171 -4.24 -11.17 -24.89
CA LYS A 171 -4.61 -10.64 -26.22
C LYS A 171 -5.86 -9.76 -26.17
N CYS A 172 -6.85 -10.13 -25.36
CA CYS A 172 -8.10 -9.38 -25.23
C CYS A 172 -8.07 -8.36 -24.07
N TYR A 173 -7.13 -8.49 -23.14
CA TYR A 173 -6.96 -7.61 -21.99
C TYR A 173 -5.47 -7.24 -21.87
N PRO A 174 -5.02 -6.12 -22.47
CA PRO A 174 -3.62 -5.75 -22.43
C PRO A 174 -3.26 -5.12 -21.08
N TYR A 175 -2.54 -5.85 -20.24
CA TYR A 175 -2.00 -5.39 -18.95
C TYR A 175 -0.63 -5.99 -18.70
N GLY A 176 0.09 -5.50 -17.69
CA GLY A 176 1.31 -6.14 -17.19
C GLY A 176 2.17 -5.23 -16.33
N TYR A 177 3.06 -5.84 -15.55
CA TYR A 177 4.15 -5.12 -14.91
C TYR A 177 5.28 -4.88 -15.91
N HIS A 178 5.86 -3.68 -15.88
CA HIS A 178 6.94 -3.31 -16.79
C HIS A 178 7.85 -2.23 -16.21
N GLY A 179 9.04 -2.63 -15.79
CA GLY A 179 10.07 -1.77 -15.24
C GLY A 179 9.74 -1.29 -13.84
N VAL A 180 10.43 -0.21 -13.45
CA VAL A 180 10.25 0.46 -12.17
C VAL A 180 10.20 1.97 -12.35
N ASP A 181 9.57 2.67 -11.42
CA ASP A 181 9.64 4.11 -11.33
C ASP A 181 11.04 4.57 -10.86
N ARG A 182 11.30 5.88 -10.87
CA ARG A 182 12.58 6.46 -10.44
C ARG A 182 12.91 6.18 -8.97
N TYR A 183 11.95 5.71 -8.19
CA TYR A 183 12.10 5.29 -6.81
C TYR A 183 12.12 3.77 -6.66
N GLY A 184 12.23 2.99 -7.73
CA GLY A 184 12.34 1.53 -7.67
C GLY A 184 11.00 0.80 -7.45
N ARG A 185 9.86 1.50 -7.43
CA ARG A 185 8.55 0.86 -7.31
C ARG A 185 8.19 0.15 -8.61
N PRO A 186 7.62 -1.06 -8.57
CA PRO A 186 7.14 -1.71 -9.78
C PRO A 186 6.12 -0.82 -10.50
N VAL A 187 6.21 -0.79 -11.83
CA VAL A 187 5.24 -0.08 -12.67
C VAL A 187 4.24 -1.08 -13.23
N TYR A 188 2.96 -0.91 -12.92
CA TYR A 188 1.86 -1.68 -13.48
C TYR A 188 1.15 -0.88 -14.56
N ILE A 189 0.88 -1.49 -15.71
CA ILE A 189 0.28 -0.82 -16.87
C ILE A 189 -0.92 -1.63 -17.33
N GLU A 190 -2.02 -0.95 -17.62
CA GLU A 190 -3.22 -1.56 -18.16
C GLU A 190 -3.86 -0.65 -19.20
N ARG A 191 -4.20 -1.20 -20.37
CA ARG A 191 -4.80 -0.46 -21.49
C ARG A 191 -6.28 -0.75 -21.57
N ILE A 192 -7.03 -0.17 -20.64
CA ILE A 192 -8.48 -0.40 -20.47
C ILE A 192 -9.25 -0.12 -21.76
N GLY A 193 -8.87 0.92 -22.52
CA GLY A 193 -9.56 1.25 -23.76
C GLY A 193 -9.34 0.27 -24.91
N MET A 194 -8.42 -0.70 -24.75
CA MET A 194 -8.18 -1.80 -25.69
C MET A 194 -8.77 -3.13 -25.22
N VAL A 195 -9.47 -3.16 -24.08
CA VAL A 195 -10.04 -4.39 -23.54
C VAL A 195 -11.23 -4.82 -24.40
N ASP A 196 -11.14 -6.01 -24.99
CA ASP A 196 -12.27 -6.72 -25.57
C ASP A 196 -12.91 -7.59 -24.49
N LEU A 197 -13.94 -7.03 -23.87
CA LEU A 197 -14.68 -7.71 -22.81
C LEU A 197 -15.48 -8.92 -23.31
N ASN A 198 -15.94 -8.90 -24.56
CA ASN A 198 -16.71 -10.02 -25.10
C ASN A 198 -15.81 -11.24 -25.27
N GLU A 199 -14.62 -11.04 -25.83
CA GLU A 199 -13.61 -12.08 -25.95
C GLU A 199 -13.13 -12.54 -24.56
N LEU A 200 -12.91 -11.63 -23.62
CA LEU A 200 -12.51 -11.98 -22.25
C LEU A 200 -13.50 -12.96 -21.62
N LEU A 201 -14.80 -12.69 -21.74
CA LEU A 201 -15.86 -13.52 -21.17
C LEU A 201 -16.07 -14.85 -21.91
N GLN A 202 -15.50 -15.02 -23.11
CA GLN A 202 -15.43 -16.30 -23.83
C GLN A 202 -14.19 -17.11 -23.43
N VAL A 203 -13.08 -16.41 -23.14
CA VAL A 203 -11.79 -17.03 -22.83
C VAL A 203 -11.68 -17.46 -21.37
N THR A 204 -12.29 -16.73 -20.44
CA THR A 204 -12.24 -16.99 -19.00
C THR A 204 -13.55 -16.64 -18.30
N THR A 205 -13.66 -16.99 -17.02
CA THR A 205 -14.76 -16.57 -16.16
C THR A 205 -14.31 -15.41 -15.27
N VAL A 206 -15.26 -14.61 -14.78
CA VAL A 206 -14.95 -13.54 -13.83
C VAL A 206 -14.25 -14.10 -12.59
N ASP A 207 -14.73 -15.22 -12.04
CA ASP A 207 -14.12 -15.82 -10.85
C ASP A 207 -12.68 -16.25 -11.06
N ARG A 208 -12.36 -16.83 -12.23
CA ARG A 208 -10.99 -17.21 -12.57
C ARG A 208 -10.10 -16.00 -12.78
N PHE A 209 -10.61 -14.95 -13.44
CA PHE A 209 -9.88 -13.71 -13.64
C PHE A 209 -9.60 -12.98 -12.31
N VAL A 210 -10.58 -12.94 -11.41
CA VAL A 210 -10.44 -12.39 -10.06
C VAL A 210 -9.45 -13.23 -9.24
N LYS A 211 -9.50 -14.56 -9.31
CA LYS A 211 -8.53 -15.44 -8.64
C LYS A 211 -7.11 -15.25 -9.18
N TYR A 212 -6.99 -15.02 -10.48
CA TYR A 212 -5.73 -14.65 -11.11
C TYR A 212 -5.21 -13.30 -10.62
N HIS A 213 -6.07 -12.29 -10.46
CA HIS A 213 -5.69 -11.00 -9.84
C HIS A 213 -5.13 -11.20 -8.43
N VAL A 214 -5.79 -12.01 -7.59
CA VAL A 214 -5.28 -12.36 -6.25
C VAL A 214 -3.91 -13.05 -6.34
N SER A 215 -3.71 -13.96 -7.29
CA SER A 215 -2.41 -14.59 -7.53
C SER A 215 -1.33 -13.58 -7.89
N GLU A 216 -1.64 -12.57 -8.72
CA GLU A 216 -0.69 -11.50 -9.07
C GLU A 216 -0.38 -10.60 -7.87
N GLN A 217 -1.37 -10.31 -7.01
CA GLN A 217 -1.15 -9.55 -5.77
C GLN A 217 -0.22 -10.31 -4.81
N GLU A 218 -0.43 -11.62 -4.62
CA GLU A 218 0.46 -12.45 -3.81
C GLU A 218 1.88 -12.53 -4.41
N LYS A 219 2.00 -12.64 -5.74
CA LYS A 219 3.30 -12.57 -6.45
C LYS A 219 3.96 -11.21 -6.23
N THR A 220 3.22 -10.12 -6.28
CA THR A 220 3.77 -8.78 -6.05
C THR A 220 4.30 -8.63 -4.63
N MET A 221 3.52 -9.06 -3.64
CA MET A 221 3.90 -9.02 -2.22
C MET A 221 5.13 -9.87 -1.91
N LYS A 222 5.20 -11.10 -2.43
CA LYS A 222 6.23 -12.09 -2.06
C LYS A 222 7.47 -12.03 -2.94
N LEU A 223 7.38 -11.48 -4.14
CA LEU A 223 8.48 -11.47 -5.11
C LEU A 223 8.82 -10.06 -5.60
N ARG A 224 7.85 -9.31 -6.14
CA ARG A 224 8.16 -8.03 -6.81
C ARG A 224 8.65 -6.98 -5.81
N TYR A 225 7.99 -6.81 -4.67
CA TYR A 225 8.40 -5.86 -3.64
C TYR A 225 9.76 -6.18 -3.01
N PRO A 226 10.05 -7.42 -2.58
CA PRO A 226 11.40 -7.78 -2.13
C PRO A 226 12.45 -7.56 -3.22
N ALA A 227 12.20 -8.01 -4.46
CA ALA A 227 13.16 -7.84 -5.56
C ALA A 227 13.45 -6.37 -5.88
N CYS A 228 12.41 -5.55 -5.92
CA CYS A 228 12.53 -4.10 -6.07
C CYS A 228 13.28 -3.46 -4.90
N SER A 229 13.03 -3.92 -3.67
CA SER A 229 13.68 -3.40 -2.48
C SER A 229 15.19 -3.65 -2.51
N ILE A 230 15.58 -4.87 -2.89
CA ILE A 230 16.98 -5.28 -3.07
C ILE A 230 17.67 -4.45 -4.15
N ALA A 231 17.04 -4.35 -5.33
CA ALA A 231 17.59 -3.60 -6.45
C ALA A 231 17.74 -2.11 -6.15
N ALA A 232 16.76 -1.52 -5.47
CA ALA A 232 16.76 -0.11 -5.10
C ALA A 232 17.55 0.19 -3.82
N LYS A 233 18.00 -0.85 -3.10
CA LYS A 233 18.67 -0.78 -1.79
C LYS A 233 17.88 0.00 -0.75
N LYS A 234 16.56 -0.14 -0.78
CA LYS A 234 15.62 0.51 0.15
C LYS A 234 14.31 -0.25 0.17
N HIS A 235 13.53 -0.09 1.22
CA HIS A 235 12.21 -0.72 1.31
C HIS A 235 11.25 -0.18 0.23
N VAL A 236 10.61 -1.10 -0.49
CA VAL A 236 9.57 -0.85 -1.50
C VAL A 236 8.36 -1.71 -1.15
N ALA A 237 7.19 -1.09 -0.95
CA ALA A 237 5.96 -1.77 -0.57
C ALA A 237 4.71 -1.27 -1.33
N SER A 238 4.90 -0.45 -2.36
CA SER A 238 3.83 0.12 -3.17
C SER A 238 4.17 0.15 -4.65
N THR A 239 3.12 0.26 -5.48
CA THR A 239 3.17 0.18 -6.94
C THR A 239 2.78 1.52 -7.56
N THR A 240 3.48 1.91 -8.63
CA THR A 240 3.07 3.01 -9.51
C THR A 240 2.26 2.44 -10.67
N SER A 241 1.02 2.90 -10.85
CA SER A 241 0.10 2.33 -11.86
C SER A 241 -0.20 3.31 -12.98
N ILE A 242 -0.38 2.80 -14.20
CA ILE A 242 -0.80 3.57 -15.38
C ILE A 242 -2.01 2.86 -16.00
N LEU A 243 -3.13 3.57 -16.09
CA LEU A 243 -4.32 3.16 -16.83
C LEU A 243 -4.43 4.00 -18.10
N ASP A 244 -4.19 3.38 -19.25
CA ASP A 244 -4.42 3.99 -20.56
C ASP A 244 -5.88 3.79 -20.96
N VAL A 245 -6.63 4.89 -20.97
CA VAL A 245 -8.07 4.89 -21.27
C VAL A 245 -8.38 5.34 -22.69
N GLN A 246 -7.37 5.40 -23.56
CA GLN A 246 -7.59 5.65 -24.99
C GLN A 246 -8.45 4.56 -25.61
N GLY A 247 -9.63 4.92 -26.12
CA GLY A 247 -10.59 3.98 -26.70
C GLY A 247 -11.71 3.54 -25.74
N VAL A 248 -11.69 4.00 -24.47
CA VAL A 248 -12.80 3.73 -23.55
C VAL A 248 -14.12 4.29 -24.10
N GLY A 249 -15.10 3.41 -24.25
CA GLY A 249 -16.43 3.69 -24.77
C GLY A 249 -17.54 3.00 -23.98
N LEU A 250 -18.76 2.93 -24.54
CA LEU A 250 -19.94 2.41 -23.84
C LEU A 250 -19.82 0.95 -23.38
N ALA A 251 -19.08 0.11 -24.09
CA ALA A 251 -18.85 -1.29 -23.71
C ALA A 251 -18.16 -1.43 -22.34
N ASN A 252 -17.27 -0.47 -22.00
CA ASN A 252 -16.59 -0.41 -20.70
C ASN A 252 -17.54 -0.03 -19.54
N PHE A 253 -18.79 0.37 -19.82
CA PHE A 253 -19.84 0.63 -18.82
C PHE A 253 -20.83 -0.53 -18.66
N SER A 254 -20.63 -1.63 -19.39
CA SER A 254 -21.49 -2.81 -19.30
C SER A 254 -21.56 -3.37 -17.87
N LYS A 255 -22.59 -4.15 -17.56
CA LYS A 255 -22.73 -4.77 -16.24
C LYS A 255 -21.53 -5.68 -15.89
N PRO A 256 -21.02 -6.54 -16.80
CA PRO A 256 -19.84 -7.36 -16.50
C PRO A 256 -18.57 -6.54 -16.26
N ALA A 257 -18.32 -5.48 -17.04
CA ALA A 257 -17.16 -4.59 -16.83
C ALA A 257 -17.19 -3.97 -15.43
N ARG A 258 -18.35 -3.45 -15.03
CA ARG A 258 -18.55 -2.85 -13.70
C ARG A 258 -18.37 -3.87 -12.59
N TYR A 259 -18.88 -5.09 -12.78
CA TYR A 259 -18.73 -6.16 -11.79
C TYR A 259 -17.26 -6.55 -11.59
N ILE A 260 -16.51 -6.79 -12.67
CA ILE A 260 -15.05 -7.08 -12.60
C ILE A 260 -14.32 -5.95 -11.86
N PHE A 261 -14.56 -4.69 -12.24
CA PHE A 261 -13.95 -3.54 -11.60
C PHE A 261 -14.27 -3.47 -10.10
N MET A 262 -15.53 -3.68 -9.71
CA MET A 262 -15.96 -3.62 -8.31
C MET A 262 -15.34 -4.75 -7.47
N GLU A 263 -15.27 -5.97 -7.99
CA GLU A 263 -14.66 -7.09 -7.26
C GLU A 263 -13.14 -6.90 -7.08
N ILE A 264 -12.43 -6.44 -8.12
CA ILE A 264 -11.00 -6.12 -8.03
C ILE A 264 -10.78 -4.99 -7.01
N GLN A 265 -11.54 -3.90 -7.10
CA GLN A 265 -11.42 -2.77 -6.18
C GLN A 265 -11.73 -3.18 -4.73
N LYS A 266 -12.73 -4.02 -4.51
CA LYS A 266 -13.08 -4.56 -3.19
C LYS A 266 -11.92 -5.37 -2.61
N ILE A 267 -11.29 -6.22 -3.43
CA ILE A 267 -10.14 -7.02 -3.00
C ILE A 267 -8.96 -6.12 -2.65
N ASP A 268 -8.61 -5.18 -3.52
CA ASP A 268 -7.44 -4.32 -3.32
C ASP A 268 -7.63 -3.39 -2.11
N SER A 269 -8.82 -2.85 -1.90
CA SER A 269 -9.10 -1.94 -0.79
C SER A 269 -9.22 -2.65 0.56
N ASN A 270 -9.78 -3.87 0.59
CA ASN A 270 -10.03 -4.59 1.86
C ASN A 270 -8.89 -5.53 2.26
N TYR A 271 -8.16 -6.08 1.30
CA TYR A 271 -7.21 -7.17 1.57
C TYR A 271 -5.76 -6.84 1.18
N TYR A 272 -5.55 -5.85 0.31
CA TYR A 272 -4.22 -5.35 -0.06
C TYR A 272 -4.08 -3.83 0.17
N PRO A 273 -4.47 -3.32 1.36
CA PRO A 273 -4.51 -1.89 1.60
C PRO A 273 -3.14 -1.24 1.47
N GLU A 274 -3.13 0.05 1.09
CA GLU A 274 -1.92 0.87 1.03
C GLU A 274 -0.80 0.35 0.12
N THR A 275 -1.13 -0.49 -0.87
CA THR A 275 -0.20 -0.96 -1.90
C THR A 275 -0.12 -0.05 -3.13
N LEU A 276 -1.03 0.91 -3.29
CA LEU A 276 -0.97 1.92 -4.34
C LEU A 276 -0.12 3.11 -3.91
N HIS A 277 0.92 3.45 -4.67
CA HIS A 277 1.69 4.69 -4.52
C HIS A 277 0.98 5.85 -5.22
N ARG A 278 0.84 5.72 -6.54
CA ARG A 278 0.25 6.70 -7.45
C ARG A 278 -0.35 5.98 -8.64
N LEU A 279 -1.49 6.47 -9.11
CA LEU A 279 -2.17 5.98 -10.29
C LEU A 279 -2.33 7.11 -11.30
N PHE A 280 -1.73 6.95 -12.48
CA PHE A 280 -1.92 7.83 -13.63
C PHE A 280 -3.02 7.27 -14.51
N ILE A 281 -4.03 8.07 -14.82
CA ILE A 281 -5.02 7.75 -15.85
C ILE A 281 -4.71 8.66 -17.04
N VAL A 282 -4.27 8.08 -18.15
CA VAL A 282 -3.76 8.82 -19.32
C VAL A 282 -4.68 8.68 -20.52
N ASN A 283 -4.58 9.59 -21.48
CA ASN A 283 -5.51 9.67 -22.62
C ASN A 283 -6.98 9.87 -22.19
N ALA A 284 -7.21 10.57 -21.08
CA ALA A 284 -8.55 10.82 -20.54
C ALA A 284 -9.34 11.84 -21.39
N GLY A 285 -9.91 11.36 -22.49
CA GLY A 285 -10.82 12.11 -23.36
C GLY A 285 -12.20 12.40 -22.72
N SER A 286 -13.09 13.01 -23.50
CA SER A 286 -14.45 13.36 -23.06
C SER A 286 -15.27 12.15 -22.59
N GLY A 287 -15.15 11.00 -23.25
CA GLY A 287 -15.82 9.75 -22.85
C GLY A 287 -15.41 9.27 -21.47
N PHE A 288 -14.11 9.28 -21.16
CA PHE A 288 -13.61 8.90 -19.84
C PHE A 288 -14.04 9.87 -18.74
N LYS A 289 -14.14 11.18 -19.02
CA LYS A 289 -14.59 12.17 -18.03
C LYS A 289 -15.98 11.82 -17.47
N MET A 290 -16.87 11.25 -18.29
CA MET A 290 -18.18 10.77 -17.82
C MET A 290 -18.05 9.53 -16.93
N LEU A 291 -17.24 8.55 -17.35
CA LEU A 291 -16.94 7.35 -16.54
C LEU A 291 -16.38 7.72 -15.17
N TRP A 292 -15.41 8.62 -15.16
CA TRP A 292 -14.72 9.07 -13.96
C TRP A 292 -15.66 9.68 -12.92
N LYS A 293 -16.70 10.41 -13.35
CA LYS A 293 -17.72 10.96 -12.44
C LYS A 293 -18.44 9.88 -11.64
N VAL A 294 -18.66 8.72 -12.25
CA VAL A 294 -19.30 7.56 -11.63
C VAL A 294 -18.28 6.74 -10.85
N LEU A 295 -17.14 6.38 -11.45
CA LEU A 295 -16.16 5.51 -10.79
C LEU A 295 -15.61 6.11 -9.49
N LYS A 296 -15.40 7.44 -9.43
CA LYS A 296 -14.87 8.08 -8.23
C LYS A 296 -15.77 7.94 -6.98
N THR A 297 -17.06 7.60 -7.12
CA THR A 297 -17.94 7.41 -5.96
C THR A 297 -17.71 6.08 -5.25
N PHE A 298 -17.09 5.12 -5.93
CA PHE A 298 -16.76 3.80 -5.40
C PHE A 298 -15.34 3.73 -4.81
N LEU A 299 -14.53 4.76 -5.06
CA LEU A 299 -13.17 4.84 -4.55
C LEU A 299 -13.14 5.56 -3.20
N ASP A 300 -12.36 5.02 -2.27
CA ASP A 300 -12.10 5.69 -1.01
C ASP A 300 -11.27 6.97 -1.23
N ALA A 301 -11.36 7.92 -0.30
CA ALA A 301 -10.72 9.23 -0.42
C ALA A 301 -9.19 9.16 -0.54
N ARG A 302 -8.57 8.13 0.04
CA ARG A 302 -7.12 7.94 0.03
C ARG A 302 -6.65 7.43 -1.33
N THR A 303 -7.38 6.49 -1.92
CA THR A 303 -7.18 6.07 -3.31
C THR A 303 -7.38 7.25 -4.27
N LEU A 304 -8.45 8.04 -4.11
CA LEU A 304 -8.70 9.21 -4.96
C LEU A 304 -7.55 10.23 -4.93
N ALA A 305 -6.93 10.44 -3.77
CA ALA A 305 -5.81 11.37 -3.62
C ALA A 305 -4.55 10.93 -4.37
N LYS A 306 -4.42 9.63 -4.64
CA LYS A 306 -3.28 9.03 -5.37
C LYS A 306 -3.51 9.04 -6.89
N ILE A 307 -4.69 9.44 -7.36
CA ILE A 307 -5.06 9.39 -8.78
C ILE A 307 -4.81 10.73 -9.47
N LYS A 308 -4.03 10.70 -10.55
CA LYS A 308 -3.82 11.82 -11.47
C LYS A 308 -4.48 11.51 -12.81
N VAL A 309 -5.56 12.22 -13.13
CA VAL A 309 -6.27 12.08 -14.42
C VAL A 309 -5.70 13.08 -15.40
N LEU A 310 -5.11 12.58 -16.49
CA LEU A 310 -4.37 13.34 -17.49
C LEU A 310 -5.03 13.16 -18.87
N GLY A 311 -5.07 14.25 -19.64
CA GLY A 311 -5.55 14.25 -21.02
C GLY A 311 -4.55 13.57 -21.97
N TYR A 312 -4.40 14.11 -23.19
CA TYR A 312 -3.46 13.58 -24.18
C TYR A 312 -2.01 14.04 -23.98
N ASN A 313 -1.79 15.15 -23.27
CA ASN A 313 -0.45 15.71 -23.01
C ASN A 313 0.10 15.21 -21.66
N TYR A 314 0.20 13.89 -21.48
CA TYR A 314 0.57 13.26 -20.21
C TYR A 314 2.06 12.86 -20.12
N HIS A 315 2.81 12.95 -21.23
CA HIS A 315 4.14 12.37 -21.32
C HIS A 315 5.12 12.95 -20.29
N ASP A 316 5.14 14.27 -20.10
CA ASP A 316 6.02 14.93 -19.13
C ASP A 316 5.71 14.47 -17.70
N ASP A 317 4.43 14.30 -17.35
CA ASP A 317 4.00 13.78 -16.05
C ASP A 317 4.52 12.35 -15.79
N LEU A 318 4.54 11.50 -16.82
CA LEU A 318 5.08 10.15 -16.70
C LEU A 318 6.62 10.15 -16.65
N LEU A 319 7.28 10.98 -17.46
CA LEU A 319 8.74 11.07 -17.51
C LEU A 319 9.35 11.68 -16.24
N GLU A 320 8.57 12.49 -15.51
CA GLU A 320 8.94 12.98 -14.18
C GLU A 320 9.14 11.81 -13.20
N VAL A 321 8.30 10.77 -13.29
CA VAL A 321 8.29 9.67 -12.31
C VAL A 321 8.92 8.38 -12.80
N ILE A 322 8.98 8.13 -14.11
CA ILE A 322 9.48 6.90 -14.72
C ILE A 322 10.59 7.26 -15.70
N ASP A 323 11.67 6.49 -15.67
CA ASP A 323 12.75 6.68 -16.65
C ASP A 323 12.28 6.29 -18.05
N VAL A 324 12.69 7.07 -19.06
CA VAL A 324 12.30 6.85 -20.47
C VAL A 324 12.64 5.43 -20.95
N SER A 325 13.68 4.79 -20.39
CA SER A 325 14.11 3.41 -20.68
C SER A 325 13.19 2.31 -20.11
N TYR A 326 12.37 2.66 -19.12
CA TYR A 326 11.35 1.79 -18.53
C TYR A 326 9.94 2.15 -18.98
N LEU A 327 9.77 3.18 -19.81
CA LEU A 327 8.47 3.55 -20.34
C LEU A 327 8.27 2.94 -21.74
N PRO A 328 7.15 2.25 -22.02
CA PRO A 328 6.85 1.73 -23.35
C PRO A 328 6.71 2.84 -24.40
N THR A 329 7.05 2.53 -25.65
CA THR A 329 6.92 3.49 -26.78
C THR A 329 5.49 4.02 -26.95
N PHE A 330 4.46 3.19 -26.75
CA PHE A 330 3.06 3.61 -26.82
C PHE A 330 2.63 4.55 -25.67
N LEU A 331 3.48 4.78 -24.67
CA LEU A 331 3.28 5.77 -23.61
C LEU A 331 4.26 6.95 -23.71
N GLY A 332 5.04 7.06 -24.79
CA GLY A 332 6.01 8.13 -25.00
C GLY A 332 7.43 7.83 -24.51
N GLY A 333 7.73 6.57 -24.17
CA GLY A 333 9.09 6.13 -23.83
C GLY A 333 9.86 5.54 -25.01
N ASN A 334 10.93 4.79 -24.72
CA ASN A 334 11.75 4.12 -25.75
C ASN A 334 11.79 2.59 -25.63
N CYS A 335 11.12 2.00 -24.62
CA CYS A 335 11.16 0.56 -24.41
C CYS A 335 10.20 -0.16 -25.36
N THR A 336 10.68 -1.21 -26.03
CA THR A 336 9.89 -2.03 -26.95
C THR A 336 9.69 -3.46 -26.48
N CYS A 337 10.69 -4.04 -25.78
CA CYS A 337 10.70 -5.47 -25.42
C CYS A 337 10.33 -6.40 -26.60
N ALA A 338 10.86 -6.11 -27.79
CA ALA A 338 10.53 -6.83 -29.01
C ALA A 338 10.72 -8.35 -28.89
N ASP A 339 11.80 -8.79 -28.23
CA ASP A 339 12.12 -10.21 -28.02
C ASP A 339 11.08 -10.98 -27.19
N TYR A 340 10.20 -10.26 -26.49
CA TYR A 340 9.15 -10.81 -25.63
C TYR A 340 7.74 -10.56 -26.19
N GLY A 341 7.62 -10.07 -27.43
CA GLY A 341 6.33 -9.71 -28.02
C GLY A 341 5.74 -8.39 -27.51
N GLY A 342 6.51 -7.60 -26.75
CA GLY A 342 6.10 -6.27 -26.28
C GLY A 342 6.24 -6.06 -24.77
N CYS A 343 6.19 -4.80 -24.34
CA CYS A 343 6.38 -4.41 -22.94
C CYS A 343 5.38 -5.03 -21.96
N LEU A 344 4.12 -5.26 -22.37
CA LEU A 344 3.08 -5.84 -21.51
C LEU A 344 3.17 -7.36 -21.36
N LEU A 345 3.96 -8.02 -22.22
CA LEU A 345 4.21 -9.46 -22.17
C LEU A 345 5.55 -9.81 -21.51
N SER A 346 6.49 -8.87 -21.45
CA SER A 346 7.84 -9.16 -20.96
C SER A 346 7.95 -9.36 -19.45
N ASP A 347 6.97 -8.89 -18.66
CA ASP A 347 7.03 -8.84 -17.19
C ASP A 347 8.38 -8.24 -16.70
N LYS A 348 8.98 -7.32 -17.47
CA LYS A 348 10.36 -6.83 -17.24
C LYS A 348 10.46 -6.18 -15.86
N GLY A 349 11.46 -6.56 -15.06
CA GLY A 349 11.75 -5.89 -13.79
C GLY A 349 12.81 -6.62 -12.96
N PRO A 350 13.18 -6.08 -11.78
CA PRO A 350 14.14 -6.72 -10.88
C PRO A 350 13.76 -8.14 -10.47
N TRP A 351 12.47 -8.46 -10.43
CA TRP A 351 11.95 -9.80 -10.11
C TRP A 351 12.25 -10.89 -11.14
N ASN A 352 12.82 -10.54 -12.29
CA ASN A 352 13.32 -11.50 -13.28
C ASN A 352 14.86 -11.61 -13.30
N ASN A 353 15.56 -10.90 -12.41
CA ASN A 353 17.02 -11.07 -12.25
C ASN A 353 17.29 -12.35 -11.44
N PRO A 354 17.99 -13.36 -11.99
CA PRO A 354 18.21 -14.64 -11.31
C PRO A 354 18.89 -14.50 -9.94
N GLU A 355 19.88 -13.62 -9.82
CA GLU A 355 20.60 -13.41 -8.56
C GLU A 355 19.68 -12.82 -7.48
N ILE A 356 18.82 -11.87 -7.86
CA ILE A 356 17.86 -11.26 -6.94
C ILE A 356 16.80 -12.30 -6.54
N VAL A 357 16.30 -13.09 -7.49
CA VAL A 357 15.29 -14.13 -7.22
C VAL A 357 15.83 -15.18 -6.26
N GLU A 358 17.08 -15.63 -6.44
CA GLU A 358 17.73 -16.57 -5.52
C GLU A 358 17.83 -16.00 -4.09
N ILE A 359 18.17 -14.72 -3.95
CA ILE A 359 18.21 -14.04 -2.65
C ILE A 359 16.81 -14.00 -2.02
N VAL A 360 15.79 -13.58 -2.78
CA VAL A 360 14.40 -13.52 -2.27
C VAL A 360 13.93 -14.90 -1.82
N GLN A 361 14.17 -15.95 -2.62
CA GLN A 361 13.79 -17.31 -2.28
C GLN A 361 14.53 -17.84 -1.04
N ALA A 362 15.81 -17.50 -0.87
CA ALA A 362 16.57 -17.88 0.30
C ALA A 362 16.03 -17.24 1.59
N ILE A 363 15.55 -16.00 1.50
CA ILE A 363 14.93 -15.27 2.62
C ILE A 363 13.58 -15.90 2.97
N SER A 364 12.69 -16.09 1.98
CA SER A 364 11.38 -16.69 2.24
C SER A 364 11.45 -18.10 2.84
N LYS A 365 12.43 -18.91 2.42
CA LYS A 365 12.64 -20.25 3.01
C LYS A 365 13.08 -20.18 4.48
N ALA A 366 13.91 -19.20 4.84
CA ALA A 366 14.34 -19.02 6.22
C ALA A 366 13.17 -18.58 7.13
N ASP A 367 12.27 -17.75 6.60
CA ASP A 367 11.05 -17.32 7.32
C ASP A 367 10.07 -18.48 7.51
N ASP A 368 9.90 -19.33 6.49
CA ASP A 368 9.05 -20.53 6.58
C ASP A 368 9.63 -21.57 7.57
N GLU A 369 10.95 -21.78 7.58
CA GLU A 369 11.63 -22.68 8.54
C GLU A 369 11.46 -22.20 9.99
N ASN A 370 11.64 -20.90 10.26
CA ASN A 370 11.45 -20.32 11.59
C ASN A 370 9.98 -20.41 12.08
N ASN A 371 9.01 -20.43 11.16
CA ASN A 371 7.59 -20.57 11.48
C ASN A 371 7.12 -22.04 11.56
N GLY A 372 7.95 -23.01 11.15
CA GLY A 372 7.60 -24.43 11.05
C GLY A 372 7.92 -25.27 12.30
N ASP A 373 8.77 -24.78 13.20
CA ASP A 373 9.20 -25.51 14.41
C ASP A 373 8.14 -25.56 15.53
N ASP A 374 6.97 -24.91 15.36
CA ASP A 374 5.94 -24.74 16.40
C ASP A 374 4.80 -25.77 16.38
N VAL A 375 4.85 -26.79 15.51
CA VAL A 375 3.67 -27.68 15.27
C VAL A 375 3.59 -28.87 16.24
N ASN A 376 4.58 -29.13 17.11
CA ASN A 376 4.63 -30.36 17.92
C ASN A 376 4.46 -30.21 19.46
N GLU A 377 4.06 -29.06 19.98
CA GLU A 377 3.80 -28.87 21.43
C GLU A 377 2.37 -28.40 21.75
N LYS A 378 1.36 -29.14 21.27
CA LYS A 378 -0.06 -28.75 21.42
C LYS A 378 -0.65 -28.81 22.84
N ALA A 379 0.10 -29.21 23.86
CA ALA A 379 -0.41 -29.35 25.24
C ALA A 379 0.20 -28.35 26.25
N SER A 380 1.39 -27.81 26.00
CA SER A 380 2.08 -26.82 26.87
C SER A 380 1.79 -25.37 26.44
N GLU A 381 1.53 -25.15 25.15
CA GLU A 381 1.38 -23.82 24.54
C GLU A 381 0.09 -23.10 24.96
N SER A 382 -0.99 -23.85 25.24
CA SER A 382 -2.28 -23.34 25.76
C SER A 382 -2.08 -22.53 27.04
N ASP A 383 -1.30 -23.08 27.97
CA ASP A 383 -1.12 -22.52 29.30
C ASP A 383 -0.07 -21.39 29.30
N LEU A 384 0.93 -21.49 28.42
CA LEU A 384 1.91 -20.42 28.16
C LEU A 384 1.26 -19.20 27.49
N ILE A 385 0.43 -19.41 26.47
CA ILE A 385 -0.33 -18.33 25.81
C ILE A 385 -1.33 -17.72 26.80
N GLY A 386 -2.01 -18.54 27.61
CA GLY A 386 -2.89 -18.07 28.68
C GLY A 386 -2.16 -17.15 29.66
N ASN A 387 -0.98 -17.55 30.14
CA ASN A 387 -0.17 -16.76 31.05
C ASN A 387 0.38 -15.47 30.42
N MET A 388 0.78 -15.50 29.14
CA MET A 388 1.21 -14.30 28.41
C MET A 388 0.05 -13.31 28.19
N LYS A 389 -1.15 -13.81 27.89
CA LYS A 389 -2.36 -12.97 27.78
C LYS A 389 -2.71 -12.32 29.12
N ILE A 390 -2.60 -13.05 30.22
CA ILE A 390 -2.84 -12.52 31.58
C ILE A 390 -1.82 -11.42 31.90
N GLN A 391 -0.53 -11.65 31.65
CA GLN A 391 0.51 -10.63 31.89
C GLN A 391 0.32 -9.37 31.03
N ALA A 392 -0.05 -9.52 29.76
CA ALA A 392 -0.35 -8.39 28.89
C ALA A 392 -1.61 -7.62 29.37
N LEU A 393 -2.63 -8.34 29.82
CA LEU A 393 -3.83 -7.72 30.42
C LEU A 393 -3.48 -6.95 31.70
N ASP A 394 -2.66 -7.53 32.58
CA ASP A 394 -2.24 -6.90 33.83
C ASP A 394 -1.40 -5.64 33.56
N ALA A 395 -0.50 -5.69 32.57
CA ALA A 395 0.29 -4.53 32.17
C ALA A 395 -0.60 -3.40 31.61
N ALA A 396 -1.52 -3.73 30.71
CA ALA A 396 -2.47 -2.76 30.14
C ALA A 396 -3.42 -2.19 31.19
N LEU A 397 -3.87 -3.01 32.14
CA LEU A 397 -4.70 -2.59 33.27
C LEU A 397 -3.95 -1.63 34.18
N THR A 398 -2.68 -1.93 34.47
CA THR A 398 -1.82 -1.08 35.30
C THR A 398 -1.59 0.27 34.64
N GLU A 399 -1.23 0.30 33.35
CA GLU A 399 -1.04 1.55 32.60
C GLU A 399 -2.33 2.38 32.53
N THR A 400 -3.47 1.72 32.32
CA THR A 400 -4.78 2.40 32.30
C THR A 400 -5.10 3.00 33.66
N LYS A 401 -4.81 2.29 34.74
CA LYS A 401 -4.98 2.79 36.11
C LYS A 401 -4.13 4.03 36.37
N THR A 402 -2.86 4.03 35.97
CA THR A 402 -1.98 5.20 36.11
C THR A 402 -2.49 6.40 35.31
N LYS A 403 -3.04 6.19 34.11
CA LYS A 403 -3.65 7.28 33.31
C LYS A 403 -4.91 7.84 33.95
N ILE A 404 -5.72 6.99 34.59
CA ILE A 404 -6.91 7.43 35.34
C ILE A 404 -6.49 8.30 36.53
N GLU A 405 -5.51 7.84 37.32
CA GLU A 405 -4.98 8.61 38.46
C GLU A 405 -4.45 9.98 38.02
N ALA A 406 -3.68 10.05 36.93
CA ALA A 406 -3.20 11.33 36.38
C ALA A 406 -4.33 12.27 35.91
N LEU A 407 -5.43 11.72 35.37
CA LEU A 407 -6.60 12.52 34.99
C LEU A 407 -7.38 13.03 36.21
N GLU A 408 -7.45 12.22 37.27
CA GLU A 408 -8.08 12.62 38.53
C GLU A 408 -7.31 13.77 39.20
N ASP A 409 -5.97 13.70 39.21
CA ASP A 409 -5.11 14.77 39.73
C ASP A 409 -5.32 16.08 38.97
N LEU A 410 -5.31 16.04 37.63
CA LEU A 410 -5.55 17.21 36.78
C LEU A 410 -6.96 17.80 36.99
N LEU A 411 -7.95 16.94 37.22
CA LEU A 411 -9.31 17.38 37.51
C LEU A 411 -9.37 18.11 38.86
N GLU A 412 -8.65 17.64 39.87
CA GLU A 412 -8.62 18.28 41.19
C GLU A 412 -7.89 19.63 41.15
N GLU A 413 -6.75 19.72 40.44
CA GLU A 413 -6.07 20.99 40.18
C GLU A 413 -7.01 22.02 39.52
N THR A 414 -7.78 21.56 38.54
CA THR A 414 -8.76 22.41 37.84
C THR A 414 -9.87 22.90 38.79
N LYS A 415 -10.36 22.05 39.70
CA LYS A 415 -11.34 22.46 40.72
C LYS A 415 -10.78 23.51 41.68
N ILE A 416 -9.52 23.37 42.10
CA ILE A 416 -8.85 24.34 42.98
C ILE A 416 -8.75 25.70 42.27
N ALA A 417 -8.32 25.72 41.01
CA ALA A 417 -8.26 26.94 40.21
C ALA A 417 -9.63 27.62 40.08
N LEU A 418 -10.69 26.86 39.83
CA LEU A 418 -12.06 27.39 39.75
C LEU A 418 -12.55 27.99 41.07
N LYS A 419 -12.27 27.35 42.22
CA LYS A 419 -12.59 27.91 43.55
C LYS A 419 -11.85 29.22 43.80
N GLY A 420 -10.57 29.30 43.44
CA GLY A 420 -9.77 30.53 43.55
C GLY A 420 -10.35 31.66 42.71
N LEU A 421 -10.76 31.38 41.47
CA LEU A 421 -11.43 32.35 40.60
C LEU A 421 -12.78 32.81 41.17
N ALA A 422 -13.57 31.89 41.75
CA ALA A 422 -14.86 32.23 42.36
C ALA A 422 -14.71 33.20 43.54
N LEU A 423 -13.72 32.95 44.42
CA LEU A 423 -13.40 33.85 45.54
C LEU A 423 -12.98 35.24 45.04
N HIS A 424 -12.14 35.28 44.00
CA HIS A 424 -11.70 36.56 43.43
C HIS A 424 -12.85 37.36 42.79
N ILE A 425 -13.83 36.66 42.19
CA ILE A 425 -15.06 37.29 41.67
C ILE A 425 -15.94 37.81 42.81
N GLU A 426 -16.04 37.11 43.94
CA GLU A 426 -16.75 37.60 45.13
C GLU A 426 -16.08 38.84 45.73
N ASP A 427 -14.75 38.83 45.88
CA ASP A 427 -13.99 39.99 46.36
C ASP A 427 -14.25 41.22 45.48
N LEU A 428 -14.21 41.06 44.15
CA LEU A 428 -14.49 42.13 43.19
C LEU A 428 -15.94 42.62 43.22
N ARG A 429 -16.90 41.83 43.73
CA ARG A 429 -18.31 42.22 43.90
C ARG A 429 -18.58 42.93 45.23
N THR A 430 -17.63 42.91 46.15
CA THR A 430 -17.72 43.60 47.45
C THR A 430 -17.11 45.01 47.47
N PHE A 431 -16.48 45.42 46.37
CA PHE A 431 -16.20 46.82 46.02
C PHE A 431 -17.36 47.41 45.22
#